data_AF-A0A224XQZ6-F1
#
_entry.id   AF-A0A224XQZ6-F1
#
_cell.length_a   1.000
_cell.length_b   1.000
_cell.length_c   1.000
_cell.angle_alpha   90.00
_cell.angle_beta   90.00
_cell.angle_gamma   90.00
#
_symmetry.space_group_name_H-M   'P 1'
#
loop_
_entity.id
_entity.type
_entity.pdbx_description
1 polymer ?
#
loop_
_entity_poly.entity_id
_entity_poly.type
_entity_poly.pdbx_seq_one_letter_code
_entity_poly.pdbx_strand_id
1 'polypeptide(L)'
;ISGLYGEQVIVVQYIGHMLDLVSVCRRRLTAGLEGALVGCLTLLSQTIGNLSDEILSECLPDQIVKGLVDPSLRIMASCSVCPPSGANGRRALALKLLSVLTALTRRATHAHRLHLLGTVQRFFLAFSKAYGHVPDRSASGTHLLFQAQQELRDTLSLEFAYIAYTPFANFFGESTMQQTLRNYDLIKDLCTQYIEERSATGCPIPGTRDIEPAEVVEAVSERPTHVGTFSNVVVVGNRIDIQEPISKSDSHTIEEERPKVRKVESVRRHLHGNWLAYWEHELGRSNKDNKLNIKQIKLQSFVGHNNSVKHIIVLASENSFMSASRDKTVKLWSLRSQGDGRDASSPQWTYTGHRKSVLCLGFVERHRLSVSCDSVVHIWDPFIGRLVTVVDPTSPPVNALTPVAAPSSSVLC
;
A
#
# COMPACT_ATOMS: atom_id res chain seq x y z
N ILE A 1 1.41 6.43 0.56
CA ILE A 1 0.23 7.16 0.01
C ILE A 1 -0.41 8.04 1.07
N SER A 2 -0.69 7.51 2.28
CA SER A 2 -1.10 8.30 3.46
C SER A 2 -0.19 9.51 3.73
N GLY A 3 1.13 9.31 3.74
CA GLY A 3 2.10 10.38 3.97
C GLY A 3 2.25 11.41 2.82
N LEU A 4 1.67 11.16 1.64
CA LEU A 4 1.76 12.06 0.48
C LEU A 4 0.45 12.82 0.21
N TYR A 5 -0.69 12.22 0.55
CA TYR A 5 -2.02 12.75 0.22
C TYR A 5 -2.92 12.95 1.44
N GLY A 6 -2.47 12.58 2.64
CA GLY A 6 -3.24 12.65 3.88
C GLY A 6 -4.09 11.40 4.14
N GLU A 7 -4.47 11.22 5.41
CA GLU A 7 -5.29 10.09 5.87
C GLU A 7 -6.71 10.13 5.29
N GLN A 8 -7.19 11.31 4.91
CA GLN A 8 -8.52 11.50 4.34
C GLN A 8 -8.68 10.82 2.97
N VAL A 9 -7.59 10.65 2.21
CA VAL A 9 -7.63 9.85 0.97
C VAL A 9 -7.84 8.37 1.27
N ILE A 10 -7.31 7.87 2.39
CA ILE A 10 -7.58 6.49 2.83
C ILE A 10 -9.07 6.33 3.15
N VAL A 11 -9.64 7.26 3.91
CA VAL A 11 -11.04 7.19 4.32
C VAL A 11 -11.99 7.35 3.12
N VAL A 12 -11.79 8.37 2.30
CA VAL A 12 -12.75 8.72 1.24
C VAL A 12 -12.59 7.83 0.00
N GLN A 13 -11.35 7.55 -0.43
CA GLN A 13 -11.14 6.76 -1.65
C GLN A 13 -11.02 5.27 -1.36
N TYR A 14 -10.13 4.87 -0.43
CA TYR A 14 -9.88 3.44 -0.21
C TYR A 14 -11.01 2.78 0.58
N ILE A 15 -11.34 3.29 1.77
CA ILE A 15 -12.44 2.75 2.59
C ILE A 15 -13.78 2.94 1.86
N GLY A 16 -14.01 4.12 1.26
CA GLY A 16 -15.18 4.35 0.40
C GLY A 16 -15.35 3.30 -0.71
N HIS A 17 -14.30 3.04 -1.49
CA HIS A 17 -14.36 2.03 -2.54
C HIS A 17 -14.53 0.60 -1.99
N MET A 18 -13.89 0.27 -0.86
CA MET A 18 -14.11 -1.02 -0.21
C MET A 18 -15.56 -1.21 0.22
N LEU A 19 -16.20 -0.17 0.76
CA LEU A 19 -17.60 -0.23 1.19
C LEU A 19 -18.53 -0.53 0.02
N ASP A 20 -18.32 0.14 -1.11
CA ASP A 20 -19.07 -0.11 -2.34
C ASP A 20 -18.85 -1.55 -2.83
N LEU A 21 -17.61 -2.02 -2.85
CA LEU A 21 -17.28 -3.37 -3.31
C LEU A 21 -17.90 -4.45 -2.42
N VAL A 22 -17.82 -4.30 -1.10
CA VAL A 22 -18.46 -5.21 -0.14
C VAL A 22 -19.98 -5.19 -0.32
N SER A 23 -20.58 -4.02 -0.59
CA SER A 23 -22.02 -3.91 -0.85
C SER A 23 -22.45 -4.71 -2.10
N VAL A 24 -21.61 -4.75 -3.14
CA VAL A 24 -21.82 -5.56 -4.35
C VAL A 24 -21.67 -7.05 -4.03
N CYS A 25 -20.65 -7.43 -3.26
CA CYS A 25 -20.43 -8.82 -2.83
C CYS A 25 -21.59 -9.39 -2.02
N ARG A 26 -22.32 -8.55 -1.25
CA ARG A 26 -23.53 -8.96 -0.54
C ARG A 26 -24.68 -9.36 -1.46
N ARG A 27 -24.75 -8.79 -2.68
CA ARG A 27 -25.83 -9.05 -3.64
C ARG A 27 -25.52 -10.24 -4.54
N ARG A 28 -24.26 -10.38 -4.97
CA ARG A 28 -23.81 -11.46 -5.85
C ARG A 28 -22.35 -11.77 -5.60
N LEU A 29 -22.02 -13.06 -5.48
CA LEU A 29 -20.65 -13.53 -5.29
C LEU A 29 -20.19 -14.29 -6.54
N THR A 30 -19.30 -13.68 -7.31
CA THR A 30 -18.59 -14.30 -8.45
C THR A 30 -17.12 -14.52 -8.09
N ALA A 31 -16.39 -15.37 -8.82
CA ALA A 31 -14.99 -15.67 -8.49
C ALA A 31 -14.09 -14.43 -8.52
N GLY A 32 -14.35 -13.50 -9.46
CA GLY A 32 -13.67 -12.21 -9.49
C GLY A 32 -13.98 -11.33 -8.27
N LEU A 33 -15.24 -11.31 -7.83
CA LEU A 33 -15.65 -10.54 -6.64
C LEU A 33 -15.14 -11.16 -5.34
N GLU A 34 -15.00 -12.48 -5.28
CA GLU A 34 -14.37 -13.19 -4.17
C GLU A 34 -12.89 -12.78 -4.03
N GLY A 35 -12.13 -12.83 -5.13
CA GLY A 35 -10.74 -12.36 -5.13
C GLY A 35 -10.62 -10.88 -4.77
N ALA A 36 -11.55 -10.05 -5.25
CA ALA A 36 -11.61 -8.63 -4.91
C ALA A 36 -11.91 -8.41 -3.42
N LEU A 37 -12.80 -9.20 -2.81
CA LEU A 37 -13.11 -9.12 -1.39
C LEU A 37 -11.90 -9.49 -0.52
N VAL A 38 -11.16 -10.54 -0.89
CA VAL A 38 -9.90 -10.92 -0.22
C VAL A 38 -8.84 -9.82 -0.38
N GLY A 39 -8.77 -9.20 -1.56
CA GLY A 39 -7.93 -8.03 -1.81
C GLY A 39 -8.30 -6.83 -0.94
N CYS A 40 -9.59 -6.53 -0.81
CA CYS A 40 -10.11 -5.46 0.05
C CYS A 40 -9.76 -5.69 1.52
N LEU A 41 -9.92 -6.91 2.04
CA LEU A 41 -9.55 -7.24 3.42
C LEU A 41 -8.04 -7.14 3.64
N THR A 42 -7.24 -7.55 2.66
CA THR A 42 -5.78 -7.42 2.72
C THR A 42 -5.38 -5.94 2.73
N LEU A 43 -5.98 -5.12 1.86
CA LEU A 43 -5.72 -3.69 1.81
C LEU A 43 -6.18 -3.00 3.10
N LEU A 44 -7.33 -3.39 3.65
CA LEU A 44 -7.83 -2.89 4.94
C LEU A 44 -6.85 -3.16 6.07
N SER A 45 -6.32 -4.39 6.16
CA SER A 45 -5.32 -4.78 7.17
C SER A 45 -4.07 -3.89 7.10
N GLN A 46 -3.62 -3.54 5.90
CA GLN A 46 -2.47 -2.66 5.69
C GLN A 46 -2.80 -1.18 5.91
N THR A 47 -4.01 -0.73 5.60
CA THR A 47 -4.40 0.68 5.78
C THR A 47 -4.67 1.04 7.23
N ILE A 48 -5.14 0.10 8.06
CA ILE A 48 -5.35 0.32 9.50
C ILE A 48 -4.04 0.78 10.20
N GLY A 49 -2.89 0.27 9.75
CA GLY A 49 -1.59 0.70 10.27
C GLY A 49 -1.26 2.18 10.01
N ASN A 50 -1.90 2.79 9.01
CA ASN A 50 -1.59 4.13 8.52
C ASN A 50 -2.60 5.21 8.94
N LEU A 51 -3.61 4.88 9.75
CA LEU A 51 -4.60 5.82 10.27
C LEU A 51 -4.19 6.37 11.64
N SER A 52 -4.51 7.63 11.94
CA SER A 52 -4.43 8.18 13.29
C SER A 52 -5.50 7.56 14.20
N ASP A 53 -5.26 7.57 15.52
CA ASP A 53 -6.20 6.99 16.49
C ASP A 53 -7.54 7.72 16.51
N GLU A 54 -7.55 9.03 16.24
CA GLU A 54 -8.76 9.86 16.15
C GLU A 54 -9.66 9.43 15.00
N ILE A 55 -9.10 9.34 13.78
CA ILE A 55 -9.84 8.92 12.58
C ILE A 55 -10.24 7.44 12.68
N LEU A 56 -9.37 6.60 13.25
CA LEU A 56 -9.71 5.20 13.50
C LEU A 56 -10.92 5.10 14.43
N SER A 57 -10.98 5.88 15.51
CA SER A 57 -12.11 5.88 16.43
C SER A 57 -13.42 6.32 15.79
N GLU A 58 -13.38 7.28 14.87
CA GLU A 58 -14.56 7.74 14.13
C GLU A 58 -15.04 6.71 13.10
N CYS A 59 -14.10 6.11 12.35
CA CYS A 59 -14.42 5.19 11.25
C CYS A 59 -14.70 3.76 11.70
N LEU A 60 -14.16 3.33 12.85
CA LEU A 60 -14.23 1.95 13.32
C LEU A 60 -15.65 1.38 13.41
N PRO A 61 -16.60 2.01 14.12
CA PRO A 61 -17.90 1.38 14.37
C PRO A 61 -18.75 1.23 13.10
N ASP A 62 -18.82 2.26 12.26
CA ASP A 62 -19.75 2.28 11.13
C ASP A 62 -19.11 1.83 9.81
N GLN A 63 -17.94 2.38 9.45
CA GLN A 63 -17.31 2.07 8.17
C GLN A 63 -16.57 0.72 8.23
N ILE A 64 -15.72 0.52 9.24
CA ILE A 64 -14.89 -0.69 9.30
C ILE A 64 -15.69 -1.89 9.79
N VAL A 65 -16.31 -1.80 10.97
CA VAL A 65 -17.00 -2.94 11.59
C VAL A 65 -18.30 -3.27 10.87
N LYS A 66 -19.27 -2.35 10.84
CA LYS A 66 -20.59 -2.61 10.21
C LYS A 66 -20.52 -2.67 8.68
N GLY A 67 -19.64 -1.87 8.08
CA GLY A 67 -19.54 -1.72 6.63
C GLY A 67 -18.70 -2.79 5.96
N LEU A 68 -17.55 -3.18 6.53
CA LEU A 68 -16.59 -4.09 5.88
C LEU A 68 -16.53 -5.46 6.57
N VAL A 69 -16.29 -5.47 7.88
CA VAL A 69 -15.99 -6.71 8.61
C VAL A 69 -17.24 -7.57 8.82
N ASP A 70 -18.34 -7.01 9.31
CA ASP A 70 -19.58 -7.75 9.56
C ASP A 70 -20.18 -8.40 8.29
N PRO A 71 -20.24 -7.73 7.13
CA PRO A 71 -20.71 -8.36 5.90
C PRO A 71 -19.78 -9.46 5.41
N SER A 72 -18.46 -9.24 5.50
CA SER A 72 -17.46 -10.25 5.10
C SER A 72 -17.52 -11.48 6.00
N LEU A 73 -17.71 -11.30 7.32
CA LEU A 73 -17.97 -12.38 8.27
C LEU A 73 -19.26 -13.12 7.96
N ARG A 74 -20.31 -12.41 7.58
CA ARG A 74 -21.57 -13.04 7.19
C ARG A 74 -21.39 -13.90 5.95
N ILE A 75 -20.66 -13.43 4.93
CA ILE A 75 -20.36 -14.21 3.73
C ILE A 75 -19.54 -15.45 4.09
N MET A 76 -18.50 -15.31 4.92
CA MET A 76 -17.70 -16.43 5.43
C MET A 76 -18.57 -17.48 6.13
N ALA A 77 -19.41 -17.05 7.06
CA ALA A 77 -20.18 -17.91 7.97
C ALA A 77 -21.56 -18.33 7.40
N SER A 78 -21.83 -18.07 6.12
CA SER A 78 -23.06 -18.46 5.46
C SER A 78 -22.95 -19.87 4.87
N CYS A 79 -23.91 -20.73 5.22
CA CYS A 79 -24.02 -22.08 4.65
C CYS A 79 -24.84 -22.10 3.34
N SER A 80 -25.51 -21.00 2.98
CA SER A 80 -26.33 -20.88 1.76
C SER A 80 -25.60 -20.25 0.58
N VAL A 81 -24.52 -19.51 0.84
CA VAL A 81 -23.71 -18.85 -0.18
C VAL A 81 -22.33 -19.50 -0.13
N CYS A 82 -22.13 -20.53 -0.96
CA CYS A 82 -20.81 -21.12 -1.15
C CYS A 82 -19.99 -20.20 -2.06
N PRO A 83 -18.76 -19.82 -1.68
CA PRO A 83 -17.90 -19.12 -2.60
C PRO A 83 -17.61 -19.99 -3.82
N PRO A 84 -17.51 -19.40 -5.01
CA PRO A 84 -17.28 -20.14 -6.25
C PRO A 84 -15.95 -20.89 -6.25
N SER A 85 -14.96 -20.48 -5.44
CA SER A 85 -13.70 -21.20 -5.23
C SER A 85 -13.77 -22.31 -4.15
N GLY A 86 -14.95 -22.56 -3.57
CA GLY A 86 -15.18 -23.61 -2.57
C GLY A 86 -14.45 -23.38 -1.25
N ALA A 87 -13.87 -24.45 -0.68
CA ALA A 87 -13.19 -24.41 0.62
C ALA A 87 -11.95 -23.50 0.63
N ASN A 88 -11.15 -23.48 -0.45
CA ASN A 88 -9.93 -22.67 -0.53
C ASN A 88 -10.24 -21.16 -0.48
N GLY A 89 -11.28 -20.76 -1.20
CA GLY A 89 -11.79 -19.41 -1.22
C GLY A 89 -12.29 -18.93 0.16
N ARG A 90 -13.12 -19.75 0.81
CA ARG A 90 -13.55 -19.52 2.21
C ARG A 90 -12.34 -19.40 3.15
N ARG A 91 -11.30 -20.22 2.98
CA ARG A 91 -10.13 -20.27 3.87
C ARG A 91 -9.29 -19.01 3.71
N ALA A 92 -9.07 -18.56 2.48
CA ALA A 92 -8.37 -17.31 2.20
C ALA A 92 -9.11 -16.12 2.84
N LEU A 93 -10.44 -16.08 2.71
CA LEU A 93 -11.27 -15.04 3.31
C LEU A 93 -11.22 -15.09 4.85
N ALA A 94 -11.27 -16.28 5.46
CA ALA A 94 -11.16 -16.46 6.91
C ALA A 94 -9.80 -15.99 7.45
N LEU A 95 -8.70 -16.34 6.77
CA LEU A 95 -7.35 -15.90 7.14
C LEU A 95 -7.18 -14.39 7.04
N LYS A 96 -7.72 -13.75 5.98
CA LYS A 96 -7.66 -12.29 5.84
C LYS A 96 -8.58 -11.56 6.81
N LEU A 97 -9.74 -12.13 7.16
CA LEU A 97 -10.57 -11.61 8.24
C LEU A 97 -9.85 -11.67 9.59
N LEU A 98 -9.17 -12.77 9.86
CA LEU A 98 -8.36 -12.91 11.07
C LEU A 98 -7.21 -11.89 11.07
N SER A 99 -6.51 -11.67 9.95
CA SER A 99 -5.45 -10.66 9.87
C SER A 99 -5.97 -9.23 10.10
N VAL A 100 -7.18 -8.91 9.60
CA VAL A 100 -7.82 -7.61 9.85
C VAL A 100 -8.18 -7.46 11.33
N LEU A 101 -8.85 -8.45 11.93
CA LEU A 101 -9.27 -8.39 13.34
C LEU A 101 -8.06 -8.35 14.30
N THR A 102 -7.00 -9.07 13.99
CA THR A 102 -5.74 -9.01 14.77
C THR A 102 -5.03 -7.67 14.60
N ALA A 103 -5.01 -7.09 13.40
CA ALA A 103 -4.48 -5.74 13.19
C ALA A 103 -5.29 -4.67 13.95
N LEU A 104 -6.63 -4.79 13.94
CA LEU A 104 -7.51 -3.90 14.71
C LEU A 104 -7.29 -4.03 16.21
N THR A 105 -7.20 -5.25 16.75
CA THR A 105 -6.98 -5.46 18.19
C THR A 105 -5.61 -4.98 18.65
N ARG A 106 -4.56 -5.07 17.83
CA ARG A 106 -3.24 -4.48 18.16
C ARG A 106 -3.27 -2.96 18.28
N ARG A 107 -4.16 -2.29 17.53
CA ARG A 107 -4.31 -0.82 17.54
C ARG A 107 -5.42 -0.31 18.45
N ALA A 108 -6.31 -1.18 18.91
CA ALA A 108 -7.50 -0.78 19.62
C ALA A 108 -7.19 -0.28 21.04
N THR A 109 -7.53 0.98 21.29
CA THR A 109 -7.64 1.53 22.66
C THR A 109 -8.88 1.01 23.39
N HIS A 110 -9.03 1.36 24.68
CA HIS A 110 -10.17 0.93 25.52
C HIS A 110 -11.54 1.26 24.92
N ALA A 111 -11.69 2.41 24.24
CA ALA A 111 -12.94 2.83 23.61
C ALA A 111 -13.38 1.87 22.48
N HIS A 112 -12.43 1.25 21.79
CA HIS A 112 -12.67 0.36 20.66
C HIS A 112 -13.04 -1.08 21.08
N ARG A 113 -12.76 -1.46 22.34
CA ARG A 113 -12.92 -2.84 22.83
C ARG A 113 -14.33 -3.36 22.67
N LEU A 114 -15.35 -2.56 23.01
CA LEU A 114 -16.75 -2.99 22.93
C LEU A 114 -17.20 -3.26 21.49
N HIS A 115 -16.79 -2.41 20.54
CA HIS A 115 -17.12 -2.58 19.13
C HIS A 115 -16.46 -3.83 18.54
N LEU A 116 -15.18 -4.06 18.86
CA LEU A 116 -14.46 -5.24 18.38
C LEU A 116 -14.95 -6.53 19.05
N LEU A 117 -15.30 -6.49 20.33
CA LEU A 117 -15.79 -7.65 21.06
C LEU A 117 -17.06 -8.24 20.42
N GLY A 118 -18.01 -7.38 20.01
CA GLY A 118 -19.22 -7.81 19.31
C GLY A 118 -18.92 -8.51 17.98
N THR A 119 -17.91 -8.05 17.25
CA THR A 119 -17.46 -8.66 15.99
C THR A 119 -16.75 -9.98 16.21
N VAL A 120 -15.88 -10.05 17.23
CA VAL A 120 -15.16 -11.28 17.63
C VAL A 120 -16.15 -12.36 18.07
N GLN A 121 -17.18 -12.01 18.84
CA GLN A 121 -18.27 -12.95 19.18
C GLN A 121 -18.94 -13.53 17.93
N ARG A 122 -19.23 -12.70 16.92
CA ARG A 122 -19.84 -13.16 15.65
C ARG A 122 -18.90 -14.03 14.84
N PHE A 123 -17.61 -13.71 14.84
CA PHE A 123 -16.58 -14.53 14.20
C PHE A 123 -16.53 -15.93 14.84
N PHE A 124 -16.50 -16.01 16.17
CA PHE A 124 -16.46 -17.29 16.87
C PHE A 124 -17.77 -18.09 16.77
N LEU A 125 -18.91 -17.42 16.64
CA LEU A 125 -20.18 -18.08 16.30
C LEU A 125 -20.15 -18.80 14.94
N ALA A 126 -19.19 -18.53 14.05
CA ALA A 126 -19.02 -19.32 12.84
C ALA A 126 -18.58 -20.76 13.15
N PHE A 127 -17.80 -20.98 14.21
CA PHE A 127 -17.37 -22.32 14.63
C PHE A 127 -18.54 -23.17 15.11
N SER A 128 -19.52 -22.58 15.80
CA SER A 128 -20.71 -23.33 16.21
C SER A 128 -21.55 -23.76 15.01
N LYS A 129 -21.51 -23.03 13.89
CA LYS A 129 -22.15 -23.47 12.64
C LYS A 129 -21.38 -24.58 11.94
N ALA A 130 -20.05 -24.54 11.97
CA ALA A 130 -19.22 -25.59 11.39
C ALA A 130 -19.35 -26.91 12.17
N TYR A 131 -19.22 -26.87 13.49
CA TYR A 131 -19.20 -28.05 14.36
C TYR A 131 -20.54 -28.38 15.03
N GLY A 132 -21.59 -27.58 14.77
CA GLY A 132 -22.94 -27.80 15.31
C GLY A 132 -23.66 -29.04 14.77
N HIS A 133 -24.71 -29.44 15.47
CA HIS A 133 -25.50 -30.64 15.17
C HIS A 133 -26.25 -30.51 13.84
N VAL A 134 -26.16 -31.56 13.01
CA VAL A 134 -26.81 -31.63 11.68
C VAL A 134 -28.31 -31.85 11.87
N PRO A 135 -29.21 -31.01 11.31
CA PRO A 135 -30.64 -31.30 11.32
C PRO A 135 -30.97 -32.55 10.49
N ASP A 136 -31.92 -33.34 10.96
CA ASP A 136 -32.28 -34.66 10.41
C ASP A 136 -32.42 -34.73 8.88
N ARG A 137 -31.99 -35.86 8.32
CA ARG A 137 -31.78 -36.14 6.89
C ARG A 137 -33.04 -36.19 5.99
N SER A 138 -34.10 -35.44 6.28
CA SER A 138 -35.41 -35.61 5.61
C SER A 138 -35.77 -34.60 4.50
N ALA A 139 -34.87 -33.73 4.05
CA ALA A 139 -35.17 -32.75 2.99
C ALA A 139 -34.11 -32.70 1.87
N SER A 140 -34.56 -32.58 0.62
CA SER A 140 -33.74 -32.50 -0.62
C SER A 140 -32.70 -31.34 -0.65
N GLY A 141 -32.83 -30.35 0.24
CA GLY A 141 -31.84 -29.27 0.44
C GLY A 141 -30.67 -29.59 1.38
N THR A 142 -30.64 -30.80 1.98
CA THR A 142 -29.62 -31.21 2.96
C THR A 142 -28.23 -31.41 2.37
N HIS A 143 -28.11 -31.80 1.09
CA HIS A 143 -26.81 -32.08 0.48
C HIS A 143 -25.94 -30.82 0.30
N LEU A 144 -26.54 -29.70 -0.15
CA LEU A 144 -25.84 -28.42 -0.30
C LEU A 144 -25.44 -27.83 1.06
N LEU A 145 -26.31 -27.97 2.07
CA LEU A 145 -26.01 -27.56 3.44
C LEU A 145 -24.89 -28.40 4.06
N PHE A 146 -24.89 -29.71 3.80
CA PHE A 146 -23.84 -30.63 4.26
C PHE A 146 -22.50 -30.30 3.60
N GLN A 147 -22.48 -30.06 2.29
CA GLN A 147 -21.27 -29.64 1.58
C GLN A 147 -20.75 -28.30 2.10
N ALA A 148 -21.62 -27.30 2.29
CA ALA A 148 -21.23 -26.00 2.85
C ALA A 148 -20.71 -26.11 4.29
N GLN A 149 -21.28 -27.02 5.09
CA GLN A 149 -20.83 -27.28 6.46
C GLN A 149 -19.48 -28.00 6.47
N GLN A 150 -19.25 -28.95 5.56
CA GLN A 150 -17.97 -29.62 5.39
C GLN A 150 -16.88 -28.62 4.94
N GLU A 151 -17.19 -27.77 3.96
CA GLU A 151 -16.30 -26.66 3.57
C GLU A 151 -15.96 -25.75 4.75
N LEU A 152 -16.93 -25.43 5.61
CA LEU A 152 -16.69 -24.65 6.83
C LEU A 152 -15.81 -25.36 7.85
N ARG A 153 -15.88 -26.69 7.95
CA ARG A 153 -14.99 -27.47 8.82
C ARG A 153 -13.57 -27.51 8.28
N ASP A 154 -13.42 -27.65 6.97
CA ASP A 154 -12.11 -27.63 6.31
C ASP A 154 -11.42 -26.27 6.45
N THR A 155 -12.18 -25.17 6.53
CA THR A 155 -11.63 -23.83 6.75
C THR A 155 -11.40 -23.49 8.22
N LEU A 156 -12.36 -23.82 9.09
CA LEU A 156 -12.28 -23.59 10.53
C LEU A 156 -11.67 -24.81 11.24
N SER A 157 -10.47 -25.19 10.81
CA SER A 157 -9.73 -26.33 11.38
C SER A 157 -9.30 -26.09 12.84
N LEU A 158 -8.88 -27.16 13.50
CA LEU A 158 -8.28 -27.13 14.86
C LEU A 158 -7.14 -26.11 14.96
N GLU A 159 -6.22 -26.12 13.98
CA GLU A 159 -5.13 -25.15 13.87
C GLU A 159 -5.64 -23.70 13.78
N PHE A 160 -6.64 -23.47 12.94
CA PHE A 160 -7.20 -22.14 12.75
C PHE A 160 -7.89 -21.62 14.01
N ALA A 161 -8.56 -22.49 14.77
CA ALA A 161 -9.16 -22.15 16.06
C ALA A 161 -8.10 -21.65 17.05
N TYR A 162 -6.98 -22.36 17.17
CA TYR A 162 -5.88 -21.98 18.05
C TYR A 162 -5.24 -20.64 17.63
N ILE A 163 -4.85 -20.50 16.36
CA ILE A 163 -4.24 -19.27 15.83
C ILE A 163 -5.18 -18.07 15.99
N ALA A 164 -6.49 -18.27 15.83
CA ALA A 164 -7.47 -17.22 16.02
C ALA A 164 -7.68 -16.85 17.49
N TYR A 165 -7.71 -17.82 18.40
CA TYR A 165 -8.01 -17.59 19.81
C TYR A 165 -6.88 -16.83 20.53
N THR A 166 -5.61 -17.19 20.31
CA THR A 166 -4.47 -16.64 21.07
C THR A 166 -4.37 -15.11 21.06
N PRO A 167 -4.43 -14.40 19.91
CA PRO A 167 -4.34 -12.95 19.90
C PRO A 167 -5.51 -12.26 20.60
N PHE A 168 -6.72 -12.83 20.51
CA PHE A 168 -7.91 -12.27 21.15
C PHE A 168 -7.92 -12.52 22.66
N ALA A 169 -7.47 -13.69 23.12
CA ALA A 169 -7.27 -13.98 24.53
C ALA A 169 -6.26 -13.02 25.16
N ASN A 170 -5.14 -12.76 24.48
CA ASN A 170 -4.13 -11.80 24.94
C ASN A 170 -4.68 -10.36 25.01
N PHE A 171 -5.53 -9.95 24.08
CA PHE A 171 -6.07 -8.59 24.05
C PHE A 171 -7.25 -8.38 25.02
N PHE A 172 -8.23 -9.29 25.04
CA PHE A 172 -9.43 -9.16 25.87
C PHE A 172 -9.24 -9.67 27.29
N GLY A 173 -8.30 -10.61 27.49
CA GLY A 173 -8.17 -11.40 28.70
C GLY A 173 -9.01 -12.68 28.63
N GLU A 174 -8.48 -13.79 29.15
CA GLU A 174 -9.14 -15.09 29.14
C GLU A 174 -10.50 -15.06 29.87
N SER A 175 -10.58 -14.37 31.01
CA SER A 175 -11.82 -14.25 31.79
C SER A 175 -12.92 -13.52 31.03
N THR A 176 -12.59 -12.47 30.28
CA THR A 176 -13.55 -11.76 29.44
C THR A 176 -13.99 -12.61 28.27
N MET A 177 -13.07 -13.34 27.63
CA MET A 177 -13.40 -14.26 26.54
C MET A 177 -14.34 -15.39 27.02
N GLN A 178 -14.10 -15.95 28.21
CA GLN A 178 -14.95 -16.98 28.80
C GLN A 178 -16.38 -16.48 29.08
N GLN A 179 -16.52 -15.25 29.58
CA GLN A 179 -17.83 -14.68 29.89
C GLN A 179 -18.62 -14.23 28.65
N THR A 180 -17.91 -13.90 27.57
CA THR A 180 -18.51 -13.23 26.40
C THR A 180 -18.78 -14.17 25.24
N LEU A 181 -18.04 -15.27 25.10
CA LEU A 181 -18.22 -16.26 24.05
C LEU A 181 -19.28 -17.30 24.43
N ARG A 182 -20.34 -17.42 23.63
CA ARG A 182 -21.39 -18.43 23.85
C ARG A 182 -20.94 -19.86 23.60
N ASN A 183 -19.93 -20.05 22.76
CA ASN A 183 -19.37 -21.34 22.38
C ASN A 183 -17.93 -21.51 22.90
N TYR A 184 -17.66 -20.96 24.08
CA TYR A 184 -16.33 -21.00 24.70
C TYR A 184 -15.81 -22.44 24.85
N ASP A 185 -16.63 -23.35 25.38
CA ASP A 185 -16.22 -24.73 25.64
C ASP A 185 -15.80 -25.44 24.35
N LEU A 186 -16.57 -25.30 23.28
CA LEU A 186 -16.22 -25.84 21.96
C LEU A 186 -14.87 -25.30 21.46
N ILE A 187 -14.62 -24.00 21.57
CA ILE A 187 -13.36 -23.40 21.10
C ILE A 187 -12.19 -23.90 21.95
N LYS A 188 -12.40 -24.03 23.26
CA LYS A 188 -11.41 -24.56 24.18
C LYS A 188 -11.07 -26.00 23.85
N ASP A 189 -12.07 -26.85 23.62
CA ASP A 189 -11.91 -28.25 23.24
C ASP A 189 -11.13 -28.40 21.92
N LEU A 190 -11.44 -27.56 20.92
CA LEU A 190 -10.68 -27.54 19.65
C LEU A 190 -9.22 -27.11 19.86
N CYS A 191 -8.96 -26.15 20.75
CA CYS A 191 -7.61 -25.71 21.06
C CYS A 191 -6.82 -26.78 21.85
N THR A 192 -7.45 -27.48 22.79
CA THR A 192 -6.79 -28.56 23.55
C THR A 192 -6.48 -29.75 22.66
N GLN A 193 -7.41 -30.16 21.79
CA GLN A 193 -7.18 -31.21 20.81
C GLN A 193 -5.99 -30.90 19.90
N TYR A 194 -5.87 -29.65 19.44
CA TYR A 194 -4.73 -29.22 18.63
C TYR A 194 -3.38 -29.32 19.36
N ILE A 195 -3.33 -28.91 20.63
CA ILE A 195 -2.12 -28.98 21.45
C ILE A 195 -1.74 -30.44 21.70
N GLU A 196 -2.73 -31.30 21.98
CA GLU A 196 -2.55 -32.75 22.15
C GLU A 196 -2.00 -33.39 20.88
N GLU A 197 -2.59 -33.13 19.70
CA GLU A 197 -2.10 -33.62 18.40
C GLU A 197 -0.67 -33.18 18.09
N ARG A 198 -0.30 -31.94 18.44
CA ARG A 198 1.07 -31.44 18.24
C ARG A 198 2.08 -32.01 19.24
N SER A 199 1.68 -32.18 20.49
CA SER A 199 2.53 -32.82 21.50
C SER A 199 2.84 -34.28 21.17
N ALA A 200 1.90 -34.98 20.53
CA ALA A 200 2.09 -36.34 20.03
C ALA A 200 3.02 -36.43 18.81
N THR A 201 3.10 -35.37 17.99
CA THR A 201 3.92 -35.33 16.77
C THR A 201 5.31 -34.70 16.97
N GLY A 202 5.62 -34.16 18.16
CA GLY A 202 6.95 -33.64 18.53
C GLY A 202 7.34 -32.32 17.86
N CYS A 203 6.44 -31.66 17.14
CA CYS A 203 6.71 -30.36 16.51
C CYS A 203 6.47 -29.19 17.49
N PRO A 204 7.35 -28.18 17.54
CA PRO A 204 7.19 -27.04 18.45
C PRO A 204 5.92 -26.23 18.15
N ILE A 205 5.26 -25.77 19.20
CA ILE A 205 4.06 -24.93 19.12
C ILE A 205 4.47 -23.52 18.64
N PRO A 206 3.92 -23.00 17.53
CA PRO A 206 4.07 -21.61 17.13
C PRO A 206 3.49 -20.72 18.24
N GLY A 207 4.35 -19.95 18.90
CA GLY A 207 3.91 -18.92 19.86
C GLY A 207 4.36 -19.06 21.32
N THR A 208 5.27 -19.98 21.66
CA THR A 208 5.88 -20.01 23.01
C THR A 208 7.34 -19.51 22.99
N ARG A 209 7.52 -18.24 22.66
CA ARG A 209 8.54 -17.29 23.18
C ARG A 209 8.58 -16.05 22.30
N ASP A 210 8.46 -14.90 22.96
CA ASP A 210 8.82 -13.54 22.54
C ASP A 210 8.29 -13.05 21.18
N ILE A 211 7.31 -12.16 21.27
CA ILE A 211 6.81 -11.38 20.15
C ILE A 211 7.90 -10.36 19.75
N GLU A 212 8.72 -10.71 18.76
CA GLU A 212 9.25 -9.75 17.79
C GLU A 212 8.63 -10.03 16.40
N PRO A 213 8.28 -9.00 15.61
CA PRO A 213 7.31 -9.14 14.53
C PRO A 213 8.00 -9.11 13.16
N ALA A 214 8.23 -10.27 12.52
CA ALA A 214 8.58 -10.30 11.09
C ALA A 214 8.32 -11.62 10.33
N GLU A 215 8.25 -12.80 10.93
CA GLU A 215 8.42 -14.06 10.16
C GLU A 215 7.28 -15.08 10.25
N VAL A 216 6.02 -14.69 10.00
CA VAL A 216 4.90 -15.69 9.94
C VAL A 216 4.20 -15.72 8.59
N VAL A 217 4.86 -15.33 7.49
CA VAL A 217 4.29 -15.53 6.15
C VAL A 217 5.33 -15.95 5.11
N GLU A 218 6.23 -16.88 5.43
CA GLU A 218 6.98 -17.64 4.41
C GLU A 218 7.29 -19.07 4.90
N ALA A 219 6.32 -19.97 4.84
CA ALA A 219 6.57 -21.41 4.86
C ALA A 219 5.33 -22.23 4.46
N VAL A 220 4.95 -22.20 3.19
CA VAL A 220 4.34 -23.36 2.49
C VAL A 220 4.75 -23.27 1.02
N SER A 221 5.93 -23.80 0.71
CA SER A 221 6.36 -24.10 -0.67
C SER A 221 6.23 -25.60 -0.86
N GLU A 222 5.06 -26.05 -1.34
CA GLU A 222 4.94 -27.35 -1.99
C GLU A 222 4.90 -27.11 -3.50
N ARG A 223 5.94 -27.61 -4.19
CA ARG A 223 6.00 -27.64 -5.65
C ARG A 223 5.01 -28.67 -6.18
N PRO A 224 4.21 -28.35 -7.22
CA PRO A 224 3.83 -29.32 -8.22
C PRO A 224 4.68 -29.08 -9.47
N THR A 225 5.46 -30.10 -9.80
CA THR A 225 6.07 -30.30 -11.12
C THR A 225 4.96 -30.57 -12.15
N HIS A 226 4.60 -29.57 -12.95
CA HIS A 226 4.25 -29.75 -14.36
C HIS A 226 4.16 -28.37 -15.04
N VAL A 227 5.16 -28.07 -15.86
CA VAL A 227 5.22 -26.87 -16.70
C VAL A 227 4.25 -27.09 -17.86
N GLY A 228 3.07 -26.48 -17.76
CA GLY A 228 2.17 -26.24 -18.89
C GLY A 228 2.49 -24.88 -19.49
N THR A 229 3.13 -24.91 -20.65
CA THR A 229 3.48 -23.77 -21.50
C THR A 229 2.29 -22.85 -21.73
N PHE A 230 2.26 -21.70 -21.06
CA PHE A 230 1.49 -20.54 -21.50
C PHE A 230 2.43 -19.61 -22.25
N SER A 231 2.51 -19.82 -23.55
CA SER A 231 3.02 -18.81 -24.48
C SER A 231 2.14 -17.56 -24.38
N ASN A 232 2.79 -16.41 -24.18
CA ASN A 232 2.29 -15.05 -24.42
C ASN A 232 1.72 -14.27 -23.21
N VAL A 233 2.50 -14.10 -22.14
CA VAL A 233 2.29 -12.98 -21.19
C VAL A 233 3.64 -12.34 -20.86
N VAL A 234 3.85 -11.11 -21.35
CA VAL A 234 4.93 -10.22 -20.90
C VAL A 234 4.29 -9.22 -19.93
N VAL A 235 4.84 -9.11 -18.73
CA VAL A 235 4.34 -8.23 -17.65
C VAL A 235 5.08 -6.90 -17.71
N VAL A 236 4.36 -5.80 -17.93
CA VAL A 236 4.80 -4.42 -17.68
C VAL A 236 3.63 -3.64 -17.06
N GLY A 237 3.79 -3.10 -15.85
CA GLY A 237 2.98 -2.02 -15.26
C GLY A 237 1.50 -2.27 -14.93
N ASN A 238 1.01 -1.70 -13.82
CA ASN A 238 -0.38 -1.78 -13.36
C ASN A 238 -1.39 -1.14 -14.36
N ARG A 239 -1.92 -1.92 -15.30
CA ARG A 239 -3.24 -1.81 -15.96
C ARG A 239 -3.47 -3.04 -16.85
N ILE A 240 -4.57 -3.78 -16.65
CA ILE A 240 -5.04 -4.81 -17.60
C ILE A 240 -6.05 -4.12 -18.53
N ASP A 241 -5.69 -3.96 -19.80
CA ASP A 241 -6.63 -3.60 -20.86
C ASP A 241 -6.54 -4.68 -21.97
N ILE A 242 -7.69 -5.07 -22.52
CA ILE A 242 -7.80 -6.10 -23.56
C ILE A 242 -7.68 -5.39 -24.91
N GLN A 243 -6.73 -5.77 -25.77
CA GLN A 243 -6.61 -5.19 -27.12
C GLN A 243 -6.68 -6.24 -28.24
N GLU A 244 -7.63 -6.01 -29.16
CA GLU A 244 -7.71 -6.59 -30.51
C GLU A 244 -6.90 -5.73 -31.54
N PRO A 245 -6.63 -6.23 -32.78
CA PRO A 245 -5.34 -6.03 -33.44
C PRO A 245 -5.18 -4.76 -34.31
N ILE A 246 -3.96 -4.22 -34.22
CA ILE A 246 -3.11 -3.54 -35.23
C ILE A 246 -3.76 -2.41 -36.07
N SER A 247 -3.35 -1.16 -35.82
CA SER A 247 -2.44 -0.42 -36.74
C SER A 247 -2.18 1.04 -36.32
N LYS A 248 -0.87 1.35 -36.32
CA LYS A 248 -0.21 2.65 -36.50
C LYS A 248 -0.11 3.65 -35.33
N SER A 249 1.18 3.88 -35.03
CA SER A 249 1.86 5.08 -34.51
C SER A 249 1.57 5.50 -33.09
N ASP A 250 2.44 5.04 -32.17
CA ASP A 250 2.76 5.81 -30.97
C ASP A 250 4.25 6.08 -30.85
N SER A 251 4.54 7.37 -30.71
CA SER A 251 5.73 7.93 -30.11
C SER A 251 5.66 7.76 -28.59
N HIS A 252 6.68 7.08 -28.05
CA HIS A 252 7.43 7.42 -26.84
C HIS A 252 6.75 7.47 -25.44
N THR A 253 7.34 6.67 -24.53
CA THR A 253 7.82 7.03 -23.16
C THR A 253 6.78 7.23 -22.04
N ILE A 254 6.97 6.86 -20.76
CA ILE A 254 8.13 6.38 -19.97
C ILE A 254 7.61 5.87 -18.60
N GLU A 255 8.35 4.93 -18.01
CA GLU A 255 8.37 4.47 -16.60
C GLU A 255 8.32 5.63 -15.58
N GLU A 256 7.51 5.54 -14.51
CA GLU A 256 7.94 5.13 -13.14
C GLU A 256 9.19 5.92 -12.66
N GLU A 257 9.26 6.58 -11.50
CA GLU A 257 8.89 6.16 -10.15
C GLU A 257 9.17 7.32 -9.14
N ARG A 258 8.66 7.19 -7.91
CA ARG A 258 8.84 8.11 -6.74
C ARG A 258 9.94 7.53 -5.78
N PRO A 259 10.03 7.89 -4.48
CA PRO A 259 10.52 9.10 -3.78
C PRO A 259 11.56 8.77 -2.64
N LYS A 260 12.11 9.75 -1.90
CA LYS A 260 12.47 9.63 -0.45
C LYS A 260 12.42 11.01 0.27
N VAL A 261 11.95 11.05 1.53
CA VAL A 261 12.07 12.22 2.45
C VAL A 261 12.49 11.76 3.87
N ARG A 262 13.31 12.60 4.53
CA ARG A 262 13.98 12.49 5.85
C ARG A 262 13.23 13.26 6.98
N LYS A 263 13.52 12.86 8.23
CA LYS A 263 13.31 13.46 9.59
C LYS A 263 12.14 14.46 9.77
N VAL A 264 11.16 14.06 10.59
CA VAL A 264 9.85 14.70 10.77
C VAL A 264 9.91 15.87 11.76
N GLU A 265 10.30 17.06 11.29
CA GLU A 265 9.82 18.33 11.84
C GLU A 265 8.44 18.58 11.23
N SER A 266 7.43 19.00 12.03
CA SER A 266 6.11 19.50 11.62
C SER A 266 5.99 19.67 10.09
N VAL A 267 5.59 18.59 9.40
CA VAL A 267 5.67 18.58 7.94
C VAL A 267 4.51 19.40 7.45
N ARG A 268 4.78 20.71 7.28
CA ARG A 268 3.94 21.67 6.58
C ARG A 268 3.31 20.95 5.39
N ARG A 269 1.98 21.02 5.26
CA ARG A 269 1.27 20.68 4.01
C ARG A 269 2.12 21.23 2.86
N HIS A 270 2.73 20.38 2.02
CA HIS A 270 3.61 20.84 0.92
C HIS A 270 2.87 21.74 -0.07
N LEU A 271 1.56 21.52 -0.13
CA LEU A 271 0.62 22.39 -0.78
C LEU A 271 0.14 23.42 0.25
N HIS A 272 0.55 24.66 0.06
CA HIS A 272 0.25 25.77 0.96
C HIS A 272 -0.27 26.98 0.18
N GLY A 273 -1.07 27.82 0.85
CA GLY A 273 -1.66 29.01 0.26
C GLY A 273 -2.59 28.68 -0.91
N ASN A 274 -2.44 29.44 -2.01
CA ASN A 274 -3.34 29.38 -3.16
C ASN A 274 -3.38 28.01 -3.84
N TRP A 275 -2.28 27.25 -3.78
CA TRP A 275 -2.25 25.89 -4.33
C TRP A 275 -3.14 24.92 -3.54
N LEU A 276 -3.15 25.02 -2.21
CA LEU A 276 -3.99 24.17 -1.35
C LEU A 276 -5.47 24.41 -1.63
N ALA A 277 -5.87 25.69 -1.62
CA ALA A 277 -7.25 26.09 -1.90
C ALA A 277 -7.71 25.69 -3.31
N TYR A 278 -6.81 25.76 -4.29
CA TYR A 278 -7.09 25.32 -5.66
C TYR A 278 -7.37 23.81 -5.73
N TRP A 279 -6.50 22.99 -5.15
CA TRP A 279 -6.68 21.54 -5.22
C TRP A 279 -7.83 21.04 -4.35
N GLU A 280 -8.12 21.65 -3.19
CA GLU A 280 -9.33 21.37 -2.42
C GLU A 280 -10.60 21.65 -3.24
N HIS A 281 -10.61 22.73 -4.03
CA HIS A 281 -11.71 23.10 -4.90
C HIS A 281 -11.82 22.20 -6.15
N GLU A 282 -10.72 21.83 -6.80
CA GLU A 282 -10.73 20.96 -7.98
C GLU A 282 -11.06 19.49 -7.64
N LEU A 283 -10.64 19.00 -6.47
CA LEU A 283 -10.98 17.65 -5.99
C LEU A 283 -12.48 17.48 -5.69
N GLY A 284 -13.21 18.57 -5.47
CA GLY A 284 -14.66 18.57 -5.25
C GLY A 284 -15.50 18.55 -6.55
N ARG A 285 -14.87 18.63 -7.73
CA ARG A 285 -15.59 18.69 -9.01
C ARG A 285 -15.91 17.30 -9.56
N SER A 286 -17.06 17.20 -10.24
CA SER A 286 -17.47 15.99 -10.95
C SER A 286 -16.56 15.73 -12.16
N ASN A 287 -16.24 14.46 -12.40
CA ASN A 287 -15.34 13.89 -13.44
C ASN A 287 -15.63 14.26 -14.92
N LYS A 288 -16.48 15.24 -15.21
CA LYS A 288 -16.88 15.60 -16.58
C LYS A 288 -15.92 16.59 -17.26
N ASP A 289 -15.10 17.31 -16.50
CA ASP A 289 -14.13 18.27 -17.04
C ASP A 289 -12.69 17.89 -16.67
N ASN A 290 -11.97 17.23 -17.58
CA ASN A 290 -10.55 16.89 -17.43
C ASN A 290 -9.59 18.06 -17.73
N LYS A 291 -10.08 19.30 -17.81
CA LYS A 291 -9.24 20.47 -18.15
C LYS A 291 -8.70 21.13 -16.88
N LEU A 292 -7.42 20.91 -16.61
CA LEU A 292 -6.68 21.59 -15.55
C LEU A 292 -6.64 23.10 -15.81
N ASN A 293 -7.37 23.88 -15.02
CA ASN A 293 -7.46 25.32 -15.19
C ASN A 293 -6.64 26.08 -14.14
N ILE A 294 -5.34 26.30 -14.42
CA ILE A 294 -4.39 26.92 -13.48
C ILE A 294 -4.48 28.47 -13.50
N LYS A 295 -5.48 29.06 -14.18
CA LYS A 295 -5.58 30.52 -14.42
C LYS A 295 -5.56 31.41 -13.16
N GLN A 296 -5.95 30.89 -12.00
CA GLN A 296 -5.97 31.64 -10.73
C GLN A 296 -4.66 31.55 -9.95
N ILE A 297 -3.72 30.71 -10.37
CA ILE A 297 -2.44 30.56 -9.69
C ILE A 297 -1.37 31.34 -10.44
N LYS A 298 -0.75 32.30 -9.75
CA LYS A 298 0.36 33.08 -10.30
C LYS A 298 1.57 32.15 -10.46
N LEU A 299 2.02 31.93 -11.71
CA LEU A 299 3.16 31.08 -12.04
C LEU A 299 4.43 31.93 -12.17
N GLN A 300 5.51 31.52 -11.50
CA GLN A 300 6.82 32.14 -11.65
C GLN A 300 7.58 31.55 -12.84
N SER A 301 8.22 32.38 -13.64
CA SER A 301 9.05 31.97 -14.78
C SER A 301 10.53 32.11 -14.47
N PHE A 302 11.33 31.09 -14.82
CA PHE A 302 12.78 31.06 -14.65
C PHE A 302 13.44 31.19 -16.02
N VAL A 303 13.93 32.38 -16.35
CA VAL A 303 14.44 32.71 -17.70
C VAL A 303 15.95 32.86 -17.62
N GLY A 304 16.68 32.15 -18.48
CA GLY A 304 18.14 32.30 -18.54
C GLY A 304 18.92 31.17 -19.20
N HIS A 305 18.29 30.04 -19.54
CA HIS A 305 18.90 29.06 -20.43
C HIS A 305 18.75 29.46 -21.89
N ASN A 306 19.81 29.28 -22.68
CA ASN A 306 19.85 29.64 -24.10
C ASN A 306 19.45 28.49 -25.02
N ASN A 307 19.16 27.32 -24.46
CA ASN A 307 18.75 26.13 -25.21
C ASN A 307 17.85 25.22 -24.34
N SER A 308 17.31 24.16 -24.95
CA SER A 308 16.43 23.18 -24.31
C SER A 308 17.04 22.61 -23.01
N VAL A 309 16.26 22.71 -21.93
CA VAL A 309 16.54 22.07 -20.64
C VAL A 309 16.31 20.57 -20.79
N LYS A 310 17.31 19.77 -20.42
CA LYS A 310 17.28 18.30 -20.51
C LYS A 310 16.96 17.64 -19.19
N HIS A 311 17.35 18.24 -18.08
CA HIS A 311 17.17 17.65 -16.76
C HIS A 311 16.95 18.73 -15.70
N ILE A 312 16.13 18.44 -14.70
CA ILE A 312 15.85 19.33 -13.56
C ILE A 312 15.90 18.50 -12.28
N ILE A 313 16.48 19.05 -11.22
CA ILE A 313 16.51 18.43 -9.90
C ILE A 313 16.16 19.45 -8.81
N VAL A 314 15.32 19.05 -7.87
CA VAL A 314 14.88 19.91 -6.76
C VAL A 314 15.74 19.64 -5.53
N LEU A 315 16.28 20.69 -4.93
CA LEU A 315 17.07 20.62 -3.71
C LEU A 315 16.15 20.91 -2.51
N ALA A 316 15.52 19.85 -1.99
CA ALA A 316 14.50 19.94 -0.95
C ALA A 316 15.00 20.60 0.36
N SER A 317 16.29 20.48 0.67
CA SER A 317 16.90 21.09 1.86
C SER A 317 17.05 22.61 1.79
N GLU A 318 17.07 23.20 0.59
CA GLU A 318 17.62 24.55 0.37
C GLU A 318 16.68 25.49 -0.39
N ASN A 319 15.43 25.08 -0.59
CA ASN A 319 14.42 25.85 -1.32
C ASN A 319 14.96 26.39 -2.66
N SER A 320 15.65 25.52 -3.40
CA SER A 320 16.35 25.82 -4.65
C SER A 320 16.23 24.62 -5.60
N PHE A 321 16.45 24.83 -6.89
CA PHE A 321 16.50 23.74 -7.87
C PHE A 321 17.60 23.99 -8.89
N MET A 322 18.07 22.91 -9.52
CA MET A 322 19.08 22.99 -10.57
C MET A 322 18.50 22.51 -11.90
N SER A 323 18.96 23.11 -12.99
CA SER A 323 18.59 22.71 -14.35
C SER A 323 19.84 22.53 -15.22
N ALA A 324 19.81 21.51 -16.08
CA ALA A 324 20.83 21.22 -17.08
C ALA A 324 20.26 21.51 -18.45
N SER A 325 21.06 22.16 -19.29
CA SER A 325 20.63 22.51 -20.64
C SER A 325 21.64 22.08 -21.69
N ARG A 326 21.13 22.00 -22.92
CA ARG A 326 21.91 21.83 -24.14
C ARG A 326 22.81 23.04 -24.44
N ASP A 327 22.63 24.16 -23.74
CA ASP A 327 23.52 25.32 -23.80
C ASP A 327 24.89 25.10 -23.12
N LYS A 328 25.16 23.87 -22.65
CA LYS A 328 26.39 23.45 -21.96
C LYS A 328 26.56 24.10 -20.59
N THR A 329 25.46 24.53 -19.99
CA THR A 329 25.45 25.09 -18.64
C THR A 329 24.52 24.31 -17.74
N VAL A 330 24.91 24.29 -16.48
CA VAL A 330 24.02 23.95 -15.38
C VAL A 330 23.72 25.25 -14.65
N LYS A 331 22.47 25.47 -14.25
CA LYS A 331 22.07 26.65 -13.49
C LYS A 331 21.41 26.26 -12.17
N LEU A 332 21.72 26.99 -11.11
CA LEU A 332 21.04 26.92 -9.82
C LEU A 332 20.05 28.07 -9.71
N TRP A 333 18.85 27.78 -9.25
CA TRP A 333 17.74 28.72 -9.12
C TRP A 333 17.19 28.71 -7.71
N SER A 334 16.82 29.87 -7.22
CA SER A 334 16.11 30.03 -5.95
C SER A 334 14.61 29.80 -6.14
N LEU A 335 13.99 28.96 -5.31
CA LEU A 335 12.52 28.82 -5.24
C LEU A 335 11.89 29.85 -4.28
N ARG A 336 12.64 30.86 -3.82
CA ARG A 336 12.05 31.94 -3.02
C ARG A 336 11.14 32.79 -3.91
N SER A 337 9.88 32.95 -3.49
CA SER A 337 8.92 33.81 -4.16
C SER A 337 9.45 35.24 -4.23
N GLN A 338 9.73 35.73 -5.44
CA GLN A 338 10.05 37.13 -5.68
C GLN A 338 8.76 37.87 -6.04
N GLY A 339 8.32 38.74 -5.14
CA GLY A 339 7.21 39.67 -5.37
C GLY A 339 5.90 39.02 -5.82
N ASP A 340 5.22 39.69 -6.76
CA ASP A 340 3.87 39.39 -7.25
C ASP A 340 3.78 38.23 -8.26
N GLY A 341 4.82 37.39 -8.38
CA GLY A 341 4.85 36.24 -9.28
C GLY A 341 4.91 36.58 -10.77
N ARG A 342 5.08 37.86 -11.13
CA ARG A 342 5.29 38.33 -12.52
C ARG A 342 6.76 38.47 -12.90
N ASP A 343 7.66 38.41 -11.92
CA ASP A 343 9.07 38.66 -12.14
C ASP A 343 9.80 37.40 -12.62
N ALA A 344 10.68 37.59 -13.60
CA ALA A 344 11.55 36.54 -14.10
C ALA A 344 12.68 36.34 -13.09
N SER A 345 12.76 35.16 -12.48
CA SER A 345 13.85 34.83 -11.56
C SER A 345 15.13 34.59 -12.34
N SER A 346 16.21 35.23 -11.92
CA SER A 346 17.56 35.03 -12.48
C SER A 346 18.26 33.85 -11.79
N PRO A 347 19.19 33.16 -12.48
CA PRO A 347 19.92 32.05 -11.89
C PRO A 347 20.87 32.56 -10.81
N GLN A 348 20.90 31.90 -9.66
CA GLN A 348 21.85 32.19 -8.57
C GLN A 348 23.29 31.85 -8.99
N TRP A 349 23.46 30.70 -9.64
CA TRP A 349 24.75 30.27 -10.17
C TRP A 349 24.59 29.71 -11.57
N THR A 350 25.62 29.93 -12.40
CA THR A 350 25.75 29.28 -13.71
C THR A 350 27.09 28.54 -13.71
N TYR A 351 27.03 27.21 -13.72
CA TYR A 351 28.20 26.35 -13.82
C TYR A 351 28.57 26.21 -15.29
N THR A 352 29.76 26.69 -15.63
CA THR A 352 30.33 26.67 -16.97
C THR A 352 31.59 25.80 -16.96
N GLY A 353 31.71 24.90 -17.93
CA GLY A 353 32.86 23.97 -18.00
C GLY A 353 32.59 22.74 -18.84
N HIS A 354 31.31 22.42 -19.10
CA HIS A 354 30.93 21.33 -19.98
C HIS A 354 31.32 21.61 -21.44
N ARG A 355 31.94 20.63 -22.08
CA ARG A 355 32.34 20.70 -23.50
C ARG A 355 31.19 20.33 -24.42
N LYS A 356 30.29 19.46 -23.96
CA LYS A 356 29.10 19.00 -24.70
C LYS A 356 27.80 19.37 -23.96
N SER A 357 26.67 18.99 -24.57
CA SER A 357 25.35 19.13 -23.95
C SER A 357 25.29 18.36 -22.64
N VAL A 358 24.75 18.99 -21.59
CA VAL A 358 24.54 18.30 -20.32
C VAL A 358 23.31 17.41 -20.46
N LEU A 359 23.49 16.10 -20.30
CA LEU A 359 22.44 15.10 -20.46
C LEU A 359 21.72 14.84 -19.13
N CYS A 360 22.48 14.71 -18.05
CA CYS A 360 21.95 14.36 -16.74
C CYS A 360 22.54 15.24 -15.63
N LEU A 361 21.74 15.41 -14.58
CA LEU A 361 22.10 16.08 -13.33
C LEU A 361 21.70 15.19 -12.15
N GLY A 362 22.59 15.07 -11.18
CA GLY A 362 22.36 14.43 -9.89
C GLY A 362 22.80 15.35 -8.75
N PHE A 363 22.26 15.10 -7.56
CA PHE A 363 22.66 15.77 -6.33
C PHE A 363 22.91 14.72 -5.25
N VAL A 364 24.08 14.76 -4.63
CA VAL A 364 24.48 13.82 -3.59
C VAL A 364 24.27 14.50 -2.23
N GLU A 365 23.17 14.17 -1.55
CA GLU A 365 22.78 14.83 -0.29
C GLU A 365 23.82 14.72 0.83
N ARG A 366 24.58 13.60 0.89
CA ARG A 366 25.57 13.37 1.96
C ARG A 366 26.75 14.35 1.89
N HIS A 367 27.24 14.62 0.69
CA HIS A 367 28.38 15.51 0.45
C HIS A 367 27.95 16.90 -0.01
N ARG A 368 26.65 17.10 -0.27
CA ARG A 368 26.07 18.31 -0.87
C ARG A 368 26.75 18.72 -2.17
N LEU A 369 27.11 17.72 -2.98
CA LEU A 369 27.76 17.92 -4.27
C LEU A 369 26.75 17.74 -5.39
N SER A 370 26.87 18.57 -6.41
CA SER A 370 26.10 18.43 -7.65
C SER A 370 26.95 17.73 -8.69
N VAL A 371 26.34 16.79 -9.40
CA VAL A 371 27.01 15.95 -10.39
C VAL A 371 26.31 16.14 -11.73
N SER A 372 27.08 16.29 -12.79
CA SER A 372 26.55 16.57 -14.13
C SER A 372 27.31 15.75 -15.17
N CYS A 373 26.62 15.37 -16.25
CA CYS A 373 27.23 14.56 -17.30
C CYS A 373 27.12 15.23 -18.67
N ASP A 374 28.26 15.39 -19.35
CA ASP A 374 28.38 15.82 -20.75
C ASP A 374 29.23 14.83 -21.58
N SER A 375 29.09 13.53 -21.31
CA SER A 375 29.99 12.39 -21.62
C SER A 375 31.10 12.16 -20.59
N VAL A 376 31.42 13.17 -19.79
CA VAL A 376 32.33 13.09 -18.66
C VAL A 376 31.58 13.53 -17.40
N VAL A 377 31.85 12.90 -16.28
CA VAL A 377 31.20 13.22 -15.02
C VAL A 377 31.93 14.38 -14.35
N HIS A 378 31.22 15.51 -14.21
CA HIS A 378 31.71 16.71 -13.55
C HIS A 378 31.03 16.86 -12.19
N ILE A 379 31.84 17.06 -11.14
CA ILE A 379 31.39 17.24 -9.77
C ILE A 379 31.60 18.71 -9.37
N TRP A 380 30.54 19.36 -8.94
CA TRP A 380 30.50 20.79 -8.59
C TRP A 380 30.07 21.00 -7.14
N ASP A 381 30.66 21.99 -6.51
CA ASP A 381 30.18 22.54 -5.24
C ASP A 381 29.12 23.60 -5.54
N PRO A 382 27.85 23.37 -5.12
CA PRO A 382 26.75 24.26 -5.45
C PRO A 382 26.72 25.57 -4.65
N PHE A 383 27.45 25.65 -3.52
CA PHE A 383 27.51 26.86 -2.69
C PHE A 383 28.61 27.80 -3.16
N ILE A 384 29.72 27.23 -3.61
CA ILE A 384 30.90 27.97 -4.05
C ILE A 384 30.84 28.24 -5.57
N GLY A 385 30.01 27.52 -6.31
CA GLY A 385 29.90 27.67 -7.77
C GLY A 385 31.12 27.11 -8.52
N ARG A 386 31.94 26.28 -7.87
CA ARG A 386 33.22 25.81 -8.40
C ARG A 386 33.20 24.33 -8.76
N LEU A 387 33.97 23.99 -9.80
CA LEU A 387 34.25 22.61 -10.18
C LEU A 387 35.20 22.00 -9.14
N VAL A 388 34.79 20.89 -8.56
CA VAL A 388 35.57 20.15 -7.56
C VAL A 388 36.50 19.18 -8.27
N THR A 389 35.91 18.29 -9.08
CA THR A 389 36.67 17.28 -9.83
C THR A 389 35.94 16.89 -11.11
N VAL A 390 36.71 16.35 -12.05
CA VAL A 390 36.23 15.71 -13.27
C VAL A 390 36.69 14.27 -13.22
N VAL A 391 35.77 13.32 -13.35
CA VAL A 391 36.07 11.89 -13.35
C VAL A 391 36.36 11.45 -14.78
N ASP A 392 37.49 10.77 -14.97
CA ASP A 392 38.18 10.63 -16.26
C ASP A 392 37.40 9.95 -17.41
N PRO A 393 37.78 10.22 -18.67
CA PRO A 393 37.10 9.81 -19.90
C PRO A 393 37.46 8.40 -20.40
N THR A 394 38.10 7.55 -19.59
CA THR A 394 38.52 6.18 -19.99
C THR A 394 37.37 5.16 -20.00
N SER A 395 36.18 5.58 -19.56
CA SER A 395 34.92 4.83 -19.59
C SER A 395 34.14 5.14 -20.89
N PRO A 396 33.28 4.22 -21.38
CA PRO A 396 32.28 4.59 -22.39
C PRO A 396 31.50 5.85 -21.98
N PRO A 397 31.00 6.63 -22.95
CA PRO A 397 30.30 7.88 -22.67
C PRO A 397 29.11 7.62 -21.76
N VAL A 398 29.11 8.26 -20.59
CA VAL A 398 28.04 8.11 -19.59
C VAL A 398 26.79 8.83 -20.10
N ASN A 399 25.69 8.10 -20.25
CA ASN A 399 24.44 8.63 -20.79
C ASN A 399 23.38 8.91 -19.72
N ALA A 400 23.49 8.26 -18.56
CA ALA A 400 22.59 8.44 -17.44
C ALA A 400 23.39 8.52 -16.14
N LEU A 401 22.90 9.27 -15.17
CA LEU A 401 23.47 9.30 -13.83
C LEU A 401 22.33 9.15 -12.83
N THR A 402 22.44 8.18 -11.92
CA THR A 402 21.50 8.04 -10.81
C THR A 402 22.27 8.16 -9.49
N PRO A 403 21.98 9.20 -8.68
CA PRO A 403 22.54 9.27 -7.34
C PRO A 403 21.91 8.18 -6.49
N VAL A 404 22.73 7.35 -5.83
CA VAL A 404 22.20 6.32 -4.94
C VAL A 404 21.68 6.98 -3.67
N ALA A 405 20.49 6.56 -3.22
CA ALA A 405 19.90 7.08 -2.00
C ALA A 405 20.80 6.78 -0.77
N ALA A 406 20.75 7.66 0.22
CA ALA A 406 21.43 7.46 1.49
C ALA A 406 21.11 6.06 2.08
N PRO A 407 22.10 5.35 2.68
CA PRO A 407 23.36 5.86 3.26
C PRO A 407 24.61 5.82 2.35
N SER A 408 24.48 5.33 1.12
CA SER A 408 25.65 5.17 0.24
C SER A 408 26.21 6.50 -0.28
N SER A 409 27.52 6.54 -0.52
CA SER A 409 28.27 7.69 -1.04
C SER A 409 28.65 7.54 -2.51
N SER A 410 28.05 6.57 -3.20
CA SER A 410 28.43 6.17 -4.55
C SER A 410 27.49 6.77 -5.59
N VAL A 411 28.06 7.22 -6.70
CA VAL A 411 27.32 7.60 -7.91
C VAL A 411 27.45 6.42 -8.88
N LEU A 412 26.33 5.83 -9.27
CA LEU A 412 26.32 4.81 -10.33
C LEU A 412 26.24 5.53 -11.68
N CYS A 413 27.15 5.18 -12.58
CA CYS A 413 27.29 5.75 -13.92
C CYS A 413 26.80 4.77 -14.99
#